data_AF-A0A961RVJ0-F1
#
_entry.id   AF-A0A961RVJ0-F1
#
_cell.length_a   1.000
_cell.length_b   1.000
_cell.length_c   1.000
_cell.angle_alpha   90.00
_cell.angle_beta   90.00
_cell.angle_gamma   90.00
#
_symmetry.space_group_name_H-M   'P 1'
#
loop_
_entity.id
_entity.type
_entity.pdbx_description
1 polymer ?
#
loop_
_entity_poly.entity_id
_entity_poly.type
_entity_poly.pdbx_seq_one_letter_code
_entity_poly.pdbx_strand_id
1 'polypeptide(L)' 'MTIVATFLAGILIIVGSFFALTAALGLVRLPDVYSRMHAASKAGTMGSGL' A
#
# COMPACT_ATOMS: atom_id res chain seq x y z
N MET A 1 -7.88 -1.84 -27.64
CA MET A 1 -6.57 -1.70 -26.97
C MET A 1 -6.63 -0.95 -25.63
N THR A 2 -7.74 -0.30 -25.26
CA THR A 2 -7.87 0.48 -24.00
C THR A 2 -8.47 -0.29 -22.83
N ILE A 3 -9.38 -1.24 -23.09
CA ILE A 3 -10.05 -2.06 -22.07
C ILE A 3 -9.08 -2.88 -21.20
N VAL A 4 -8.05 -3.47 -21.81
CA VAL A 4 -7.04 -4.26 -21.08
C VAL A 4 -6.26 -3.37 -20.10
N ALA A 5 -5.87 -2.17 -20.52
CA ALA A 5 -5.20 -1.21 -19.67
C ALA A 5 -6.07 -0.72 -18.50
N THR A 6 -7.39 -0.63 -18.69
CA THR A 6 -8.33 -0.21 -17.62
C THR A 6 -8.45 -1.27 -16.53
N PHE A 7 -8.54 -2.55 -16.91
CA PHE A 7 -8.53 -3.65 -15.95
C PHE A 7 -7.20 -3.74 -15.19
N LEU A 8 -6.07 -3.59 -15.89
CA LEU A 8 -4.74 -3.58 -15.25
C LEU A 8 -4.60 -2.43 -14.25
N ALA A 9 -4.98 -1.21 -14.63
CA ALA A 9 -4.95 -0.05 -13.74
C ALA A 9 -5.88 -0.25 -12.53
N GLY A 10 -7.08 -0.80 -12.72
CA GLY A 10 -8.00 -1.10 -11.62
C GLY A 10 -7.41 -2.08 -10.60
N ILE A 11 -6.75 -3.15 -11.07
CA ILE A 11 -6.08 -4.13 -10.20
C ILE A 11 -4.93 -3.46 -9.44
N LEU A 12 -4.11 -2.65 -10.11
CA LEU A 12 -2.99 -1.94 -9.48
C LEU A 12 -3.46 -1.00 -8.36
N ILE A 13 -4.53 -0.24 -8.61
CA ILE A 13 -5.12 0.67 -7.63
C ILE A 13 -5.65 -0.10 -6.41
N ILE A 14 -6.34 -1.23 -6.61
CA ILE A 14 -6.86 -2.05 -5.51
C ILE A 14 -5.72 -2.59 -4.64
N VAL A 15 -4.66 -3.09 -5.29
CA VAL A 15 -3.50 -3.65 -4.58
C VAL A 15 -2.75 -2.55 -3.83
N GLY A 16 -2.48 -1.40 -4.45
CA GLY A 16 -1.86 -0.24 -3.78
C GLY A 16 -2.69 0.25 -2.58
N SER A 17 -4.02 0.29 -2.72
CA SER A 17 -4.94 0.69 -1.65
C SER A 17 -4.90 -0.29 -0.47
N PHE A 18 -4.81 -1.60 -0.74
CA PHE A 18 -4.69 -2.62 0.30
C PHE A 18 -3.39 -2.47 1.11
N PHE A 19 -2.27 -2.19 0.45
CA PHE A 19 -1.01 -1.92 1.12
C PHE A 19 -1.05 -0.63 1.96
N ALA A 20 -1.68 0.42 1.46
CA ALA A 20 -1.89 1.66 2.22
C ALA A 20 -2.75 1.45 3.49
N LEU A 21 -3.82 0.65 3.39
CA LEU A 21 -4.65 0.27 4.53
C LEU A 21 -3.88 -0.53 5.58
N THR A 22 -3.07 -1.48 5.14
CA THR A 22 -2.22 -2.28 6.04
C THR A 22 -1.18 -1.42 6.76
N ALA A 23 -0.65 -0.39 6.08
CA ALA A 23 0.26 0.59 6.67
C ALA A 23 -0.40 1.40 7.79
N ALA A 24 -1.59 1.93 7.50
CA ALA A 24 -2.35 2.73 8.46
C ALA A 24 -2.70 1.89 9.70
N LEU A 25 -3.09 0.63 9.50
CA LEU A 25 -3.32 -0.31 10.60
C LEU A 25 -2.04 -0.59 11.39
N GLY A 26 -0.90 -0.81 10.72
CA GLY A 26 0.39 -1.01 11.36
C GLY A 26 0.82 0.19 12.22
N LEU A 27 0.59 1.41 11.72
CA LEU A 27 0.88 2.65 12.45
C LEU A 27 0.05 2.80 13.74
N VAL A 28 -1.23 2.43 13.70
CA VAL A 28 -2.13 2.54 14.85
C VAL A 28 -1.91 1.42 15.88
N ARG A 29 -1.59 0.19 15.42
CA ARG A 29 -1.50 -0.99 16.30
C ARG A 29 -0.12 -1.21 16.92
N LEU A 30 0.94 -0.70 16.30
CA LEU A 30 2.30 -0.88 16.81
C LEU A 30 2.62 0.16 17.90
N PRO A 31 3.07 -0.27 19.08
CA PRO A 31 3.37 0.64 20.20
C PRO A 31 4.72 1.37 20.06
N ASP A 32 5.61 0.90 19.18
CA ASP A 32 6.99 1.39 19.08
C ASP A 32 7.28 2.20 17.79
N VAL A 33 8.03 3.30 17.92
CA VAL A 33 8.33 4.25 16.83
C VAL A 33 9.09 3.60 15.68
N TYR A 34 10.02 2.69 15.98
CA TYR A 34 10.78 1.99 14.93
C TYR A 34 9.91 0.98 14.16
N SER A 35 8.98 0.33 14.86
CA SER A 35 8.03 -0.60 14.24
C SER A 35 7.02 0.14 13.35
N ARG A 36 6.62 1.36 13.75
CA ARG A 36 5.80 2.28 12.93
C ARG A 36 6.51 2.74 11.66
N MET A 37 7.79 3.10 11.74
CA MET A 37 8.59 3.48 10.57
C MET A 37 8.81 2.29 9.61
N HIS A 38 9.01 1.09 10.13
CA HIS A 38 9.17 -0.10 9.29
C HIS A 38 7.87 -0.46 8.54
N ALA A 39 6.72 -0.34 9.20
CA ALA A 39 5.41 -0.51 8.57
C ALA A 39 5.14 0.56 7.50
N ALA A 40 5.49 1.83 7.77
CA ALA A 40 5.33 2.94 6.81
C ALA A 40 6.22 2.78 5.58
N SER A 41 7.49 2.40 5.73
CA SER A 41 8.40 2.19 4.59
C SER A 41 7.96 1.03 3.68
N LYS A 42 7.43 -0.06 4.25
CA LYS A 42 6.88 -1.19 3.47
C LYS A 42 5.66 -0.78 2.62
N ALA A 43 4.87 0.16 3.11
CA ALA A 43 3.73 0.67 2.38
C ALA A 43 4.10 1.74 1.35
N GLY A 44 5.14 2.55 1.62
CA GLY A 44 5.66 3.51 0.65
C GLY A 44 6.19 2.81 -0.61
N THR A 45 6.99 1.76 -0.45
CA THR A 45 7.59 1.05 -1.59
C THR A 45 6.60 0.18 -2.36
N MET A 46 5.72 -0.54 -1.67
CA MET A 46 4.71 -1.40 -2.32
C MET A 46 3.46 -0.63 -2.77
N GLY A 47 3.13 0.49 -2.13
CA GLY A 47 1.94 1.29 -2.45
C GLY A 47 2.20 2.40 -3.46
N SER A 48 3.38 3.04 -3.44
CA SER A 48 3.75 4.07 -4.43
C SER A 48 4.47 3.51 -5.65
N GLY A 49 4.99 2.29 -5.57
CA GLY A 49 5.68 1.61 -6.68
C GLY A 49 4.75 0.82 -7.60
N LEU A 50 3.49 0.63 -7.19
CA LEU A 50 2.41 0.02 -7.98
C LEU A 50 1.54 1.11 -8.60
#